data_AF-A0A354MBA2-F1
#
_entry.id   AF-A0A354MBA2-F1
#
_cell.length_a   1.000
_cell.length_b   1.000
_cell.length_c   1.000
_cell.angle_alpha   90.00
_cell.angle_beta   90.00
_cell.angle_gamma   90.00
#
_symmetry.space_group_name_H-M   'P 1'
#
loop_
_entity.id
_entity.type
_entity.pdbx_description
1 polymer ?
#
loop_
_entity_poly.entity_id
_entity_poly.type
_entity_poly.pdbx_seq_one_letter_code
_entity_poly.pdbx_strand_id
1 'polypeptide(L)'
;MVNFREVNEDDILKKWYDCMEETYLCYTDEQDRENELKFDIFRENILKNLPKQNQKYIDKQLDLLYDDFMRYLTYITEKYYRNGFVDGVQMIVGSLDF
;
A
#
# COMPACT_ATOMS: atom_id res chain seq x y z
N MET A 1 -3.55 21.05 -9.08
CA MET A 1 -3.73 19.66 -8.61
C MET A 1 -2.44 19.15 -8.00
N VAL A 2 -2.26 19.38 -6.71
CA VAL A 2 -1.64 18.51 -5.69
C VAL A 2 -2.20 19.08 -4.39
N ASN A 3 -2.79 18.27 -3.53
CA ASN A 3 -2.74 18.58 -2.11
C ASN A 3 -2.84 17.30 -1.30
N PHE A 4 -1.68 16.70 -1.07
CA PHE A 4 -1.49 15.97 0.17
C PHE A 4 -1.34 17.07 1.20
N ARG A 5 -2.26 17.17 2.18
CA ARG A 5 -1.95 17.96 3.38
C ARG A 5 -0.52 17.62 3.79
N GLU A 6 0.28 18.64 4.13
CA GLU A 6 1.63 18.41 4.64
C GLU A 6 1.54 17.40 5.78
N VAL A 7 2.06 16.20 5.54
CA VAL A 7 2.14 15.16 6.56
C VAL A 7 3.20 15.67 7.53
N ASN A 8 2.75 16.04 8.72
CA ASN A 8 3.62 16.44 9.81
C ASN A 8 3.62 15.36 10.90
N GLU A 9 4.49 15.53 11.89
CA GLU A 9 4.67 14.58 12.99
C GLU A 9 3.40 14.37 13.85
N ASP A 10 2.38 15.22 13.67
CA ASP A 10 1.09 15.16 14.38
C ASP A 10 -0.06 14.58 13.55
N ASP A 11 0.20 14.09 12.33
CA ASP A 11 -0.83 13.49 11.48
C ASP A 11 -1.34 12.16 12.09
N ILE A 12 -2.53 12.23 12.67
CA ILE A 12 -3.19 11.09 13.32
C ILE A 12 -3.48 9.92 12.37
N LEU A 13 -3.70 10.21 11.08
CA LEU A 13 -3.93 9.17 10.08
C LEU A 13 -2.62 8.51 9.70
N LYS A 14 -1.52 9.28 9.63
CA LYS A 14 -0.18 8.70 9.45
C LYS A 14 0.17 7.77 10.62
N LYS A 15 -0.03 8.23 11.87
CA LYS A 15 0.17 7.40 13.07
C LYS A 15 -0.71 6.14 13.08
N TRP A 16 -1.96 6.25 12.65
CA TRP A 16 -2.86 5.10 12.52
C TRP A 16 -2.40 4.13 11.44
N TYR A 17 -1.98 4.62 10.26
CA TYR A 17 -1.43 3.78 9.19
C TYR A 17 -0.16 3.07 9.60
N ASP A 18 0.79 3.77 10.23
CA ASP A 18 2.03 3.18 10.71
C ASP A 18 1.74 2.11 11.78
N CYS A 19 0.78 2.38 12.68
CA CYS A 19 0.30 1.39 13.64
C CYS A 19 -0.37 0.19 12.95
N MET A 20 -1.16 0.39 11.90
CA MET A 20 -1.73 -0.72 11.12
C MET A 20 -0.65 -1.50 10.37
N GLU A 21 0.37 -0.84 9.83
CA GLU A 21 1.51 -1.50 9.18
C GLU A 21 2.33 -2.32 10.19
N GLU A 22 2.61 -1.77 11.38
CA GLU A 22 3.41 -2.45 12.41
C GLU A 22 2.62 -3.52 13.19
N THR A 23 1.33 -3.30 13.46
CA THR A 23 0.52 -4.14 14.37
C THR A 23 -0.33 -5.17 13.62
N TYR A 24 -0.64 -4.94 12.34
CA TYR A 24 -1.52 -5.79 11.54
C TYR A 24 -0.76 -6.72 10.59
N LEU A 25 0.55 -6.87 10.76
CA LEU A 25 1.41 -7.81 10.01
C LEU A 25 1.16 -9.30 10.33
N CYS A 26 -0.02 -9.64 10.84
CA CYS A 26 -0.55 -11.00 10.80
C CYS A 26 -2.05 -10.89 10.53
N TYR A 27 -2.46 -11.17 9.29
CA TYR A 27 -3.83 -11.43 8.84
C TYR A 27 -4.88 -11.58 9.94
N THR A 28 -5.86 -10.69 9.97
CA THR A 28 -6.90 -10.73 11.00
C THR A 28 -7.96 -11.78 10.77
N ASP A 29 -8.18 -12.20 9.54
CA ASP A 29 -9.07 -13.32 9.22
C ASP A 29 -8.62 -14.18 8.02
N GLU A 30 -9.46 -15.15 7.64
CA GLU A 30 -9.22 -16.01 6.47
C GLU A 30 -9.34 -15.25 5.15
N GLN A 31 -10.24 -14.27 5.06
CA GLN A 31 -10.46 -13.47 3.87
C GLN A 31 -9.26 -12.56 3.59
N ASP A 32 -8.66 -11.97 4.62
CA ASP A 32 -7.42 -11.19 4.49
C ASP A 32 -6.28 -12.03 3.91
N ARG A 33 -6.17 -13.29 4.34
CA ARG A 33 -5.17 -14.25 3.82
C ARG A 33 -5.40 -14.58 2.35
N GLU A 34 -6.66 -14.73 1.94
CA GLU A 34 -6.97 -15.01 0.53
C GLU A 34 -6.56 -13.87 -0.41
N ASN A 35 -6.58 -12.64 0.09
CA ASN A 35 -6.24 -11.42 -0.63
C ASN A 35 -4.77 -10.99 -0.46
N GLU A 36 -3.95 -11.81 0.21
CA GLU A 36 -2.49 -11.60 0.31
C GLU A 36 -1.86 -11.44 -1.07
N LEU A 37 -0.91 -10.50 -1.19
CA LEU A 37 -0.12 -10.35 -2.39
C LEU A 37 0.84 -11.54 -2.55
N LYS A 38 0.47 -12.49 -3.42
CA LYS A 38 1.23 -13.73 -3.68
C LYS A 38 2.47 -13.53 -4.56
N PHE A 39 3.12 -12.36 -4.48
CA PHE A 39 4.21 -11.98 -5.38
C PHE A 39 5.37 -12.97 -5.36
N ASP A 40 5.81 -13.40 -4.17
CA ASP A 40 6.93 -14.33 -4.03
C ASP A 40 6.65 -15.69 -4.68
N ILE A 41 5.42 -16.19 -4.54
CA ILE A 41 4.98 -17.45 -5.17
C ILE A 41 5.04 -17.32 -6.70
N PHE A 42 4.58 -16.19 -7.24
CA PHE A 42 4.66 -15.94 -8.68
C PHE A 42 6.10 -15.75 -9.15
N ARG A 43 6.92 -15.03 -8.41
CA ARG A 43 8.36 -14.83 -8.69
C ARG A 43 9.08 -16.17 -8.77
N GLU A 44 8.90 -17.05 -7.78
CA GLU A 44 9.53 -18.37 -7.77
C GLU A 44 9.10 -19.20 -9.00
N ASN A 45 7.80 -19.25 -9.27
CA ASN A 45 7.26 -19.97 -10.42
C ASN A 45 7.82 -19.47 -11.77
N ILE A 46 7.96 -18.15 -11.93
CA ILE A 46 8.56 -17.56 -13.12
C ILE A 46 10.04 -17.96 -13.23
N LEU A 47 10.83 -17.75 -12.17
CA LEU A 47 12.27 -17.99 -12.21
C LEU A 47 12.62 -19.46 -12.41
N LYS A 48 11.87 -20.39 -11.81
CA LYS A 48 12.08 -21.84 -11.93
C LYS A 48 11.89 -22.35 -13.36
N ASN A 49 11.03 -21.70 -14.14
CA ASN A 49 10.73 -22.10 -15.52
C ASN A 49 11.60 -21.37 -16.57
N LEU A 50 12.52 -20.50 -16.16
CA LEU A 50 13.39 -19.76 -17.05
C LEU A 50 14.77 -20.41 -17.22
N PRO A 51 15.39 -20.32 -18.41
CA PRO A 51 16.80 -20.66 -18.58
C PRO A 51 17.68 -19.84 -17.63
N LYS A 52 18.67 -20.48 -17.00
CA LYS A 52 19.58 -19.85 -16.00
C LYS A 52 20.23 -18.54 -16.48
N GLN A 53 20.49 -18.42 -17.78
CA GLN A 53 21.09 -17.23 -18.40
C GLN A 53 20.18 -15.98 -18.27
N ASN A 54 18.86 -16.17 -18.29
CA ASN A 54 17.89 -15.08 -18.25
C ASN A 54 17.35 -14.81 -16.84
N GLN A 55 17.51 -15.77 -15.91
CA GLN A 55 16.97 -15.65 -14.55
C GLN A 55 17.41 -14.36 -13.86
N LYS A 56 18.72 -14.02 -13.88
CA LYS A 56 19.22 -12.82 -13.22
C LYS A 56 18.62 -11.51 -13.76
N TYR A 57 18.40 -11.44 -15.08
CA TYR A 57 17.80 -10.26 -15.69
C TYR A 57 16.32 -10.15 -15.30
N ILE A 58 15.57 -11.24 -15.44
CA ILE A 58 14.15 -11.26 -15.12
C ILE A 58 13.91 -11.00 -13.63
N ASP A 59 14.72 -11.59 -12.75
CA ASP A 59 14.64 -11.37 -11.31
C ASP A 59 14.73 -9.88 -10.95
N LYS A 60 15.69 -9.16 -11.55
CA LYS A 60 15.83 -7.72 -11.39
C LYS A 60 14.64 -6.92 -11.96
N GLN A 61 14.04 -7.39 -13.06
CA GLN A 61 12.83 -6.75 -13.60
C GLN A 61 11.62 -6.95 -12.69
N LEU A 62 11.52 -8.12 -12.05
CA LEU A 62 10.47 -8.40 -11.07
C LEU A 62 10.62 -7.51 -9.83
N ASP A 63 11.85 -7.27 -9.35
CA ASP A 63 12.09 -6.29 -8.27
C ASP A 63 11.59 -4.89 -8.66
N LEU A 64 11.97 -4.40 -9.84
CA LEU A 64 11.53 -3.07 -10.32
C LEU A 64 10.01 -2.98 -10.47
N LEU A 65 9.37 -4.05 -10.94
CA LEU A 65 7.92 -4.12 -11.08
C LEU A 65 7.23 -4.08 -9.72
N TYR A 66 7.75 -4.84 -8.74
CA TYR A 66 7.23 -4.85 -7.38
C TYR A 66 7.37 -3.48 -6.73
N ASP A 67 8.55 -2.86 -6.80
CA ASP A 67 8.82 -1.55 -6.23
C ASP A 67 7.90 -0.47 -6.85
N ASP A 68 7.74 -0.47 -8.18
CA ASP A 68 6.85 0.47 -8.86
C ASP A 68 5.39 0.25 -8.47
N PHE A 69 4.95 -1.00 -8.40
CA PHE A 69 3.59 -1.36 -8.00
C PHE A 69 3.29 -0.95 -6.55
N MET A 70 4.20 -1.25 -5.61
CA MET A 70 4.05 -0.85 -4.21
C MET A 70 4.03 0.67 -4.07
N ARG A 71 4.93 1.39 -4.77
CA ARG A 71 4.93 2.85 -4.79
C ARG A 71 3.61 3.42 -5.34
N TYR A 72 3.07 2.83 -6.40
CA TYR A 72 1.78 3.23 -6.95
C TYR A 72 0.65 3.01 -5.95
N LEU A 73 0.58 1.83 -5.31
CA LEU A 73 -0.41 1.52 -4.27
C LEU A 73 -0.33 2.51 -3.10
N THR A 74 0.86 2.78 -2.57
CA THR A 74 1.06 3.77 -1.51
C THR A 74 0.54 5.14 -1.96
N TYR A 75 0.89 5.60 -3.16
CA TYR A 75 0.45 6.90 -3.67
C TYR A 75 -1.06 7.01 -3.77
N ILE A 76 -1.75 6.01 -4.33
CA ILE A 76 -3.21 6.07 -4.48
C ILE A 76 -3.93 5.97 -3.14
N THR A 77 -3.45 5.16 -2.20
CA THR A 77 -4.01 5.03 -0.85
C THR A 77 -3.91 6.37 -0.12
N GLU A 78 -2.73 6.99 -0.15
CA GLU A 78 -2.53 8.30 0.46
C GLU A 78 -3.35 9.40 -0.23
N LYS A 79 -3.46 9.34 -1.56
CA LYS A 79 -4.13 10.39 -2.32
C LYS A 79 -5.65 10.35 -2.18
N TYR A 80 -6.24 9.17 -2.21
CA TYR A 80 -7.70 9.04 -2.30
C TYR A 80 -8.32 8.54 -1.00
N TYR A 81 -7.69 7.57 -0.33
CA TYR A 81 -8.26 7.04 0.90
C TYR A 81 -8.02 7.99 2.07
N ARG A 82 -6.77 8.41 2.30
CA ARG A 82 -6.45 9.32 3.41
C ARG A 82 -7.11 10.69 3.22
N ASN A 83 -6.93 11.33 2.07
CA ASN A 83 -7.54 12.63 1.83
C ASN A 83 -9.08 12.54 1.79
N GLY A 84 -9.65 11.50 1.17
CA GLY A 84 -11.10 11.32 1.15
C GLY A 84 -11.69 11.09 2.54
N PHE A 85 -10.99 10.38 3.43
CA PHE A 85 -11.37 10.23 4.82
C PHE A 85 -11.36 11.58 5.57
N VAL A 86 -10.30 12.37 5.40
CA VAL A 86 -10.21 13.72 5.99
C VAL A 86 -11.35 14.61 5.50
N ASP A 87 -11.61 14.63 4.19
CA ASP A 87 -12.70 15.41 3.60
C ASP A 87 -14.05 14.99 4.20
N GLY A 88 -14.29 13.68 4.36
CA GLY A 88 -15.49 13.15 5.00
C GLY A 88 -15.65 13.60 6.46
N VAL A 89 -14.57 13.57 7.25
CA VAL A 89 -14.59 14.07 8.63
C VAL A 89 -14.88 15.57 8.66
N GLN A 90 -14.27 16.36 7.78
CA GLN A 90 -14.52 17.81 7.71
C GLN A 90 -15.97 18.13 7.34
N MET A 91 -16.58 17.35 6.44
CA MET A 91 -18.01 17.49 6.12
C MET A 91 -18.91 17.23 7.32
N ILE A 92 -18.59 16.21 8.12
CA ILE A 92 -19.34 15.89 9.34
C ILE A 92 -19.19 17.00 10.38
N VAL A 93 -17.96 17.44 10.68
CA VAL A 93 -17.71 18.50 11.67
C VAL A 93 -18.41 19.80 11.28
N GLY A 94 -18.30 20.23 10.02
CA GLY A 94 -18.99 21.42 9.53
C GLY A 94 -20.53 21.30 9.52
N SER A 95 -21.07 20.08 9.65
CA SER A 95 -22.52 19.85 9.81
C SER A 95 -22.96 19.84 11.29
N LEU A 96 -22.02 19.71 12.23
CA LEU A 96 -22.25 19.71 13.69
C LEU A 96 -22.00 21.09 14.32
N ASP A 97 -21.24 21.95 13.65
CA ASP A 97 -21.05 23.35 14.01
C ASP A 97 -22.33 24.16 13.71
N PHE A 98 -23.31 24.11 14.64
CA PHE A 98 -24.50 24.97 14.69
C PHE A 98 -24.22 26.31 15.39
#